data_AF-A0A7V9KY93-F1
#
_entry.id   AF-A0A7V9KY93-F1
#
_cell.length_a   1.000
_cell.length_b   1.000
_cell.length_c   1.000
_cell.angle_alpha   90.00
_cell.angle_beta   90.00
_cell.angle_gamma   90.00
#
_symmetry.space_group_name_H-M   'P 1'
#
loop_
_entity.id
_entity.type
_entity.pdbx_description
1 polymer ?
#
loop_
_entity_poly.entity_id
_entity_poly.type
_entity_poly.pdbx_seq_one_letter_code
_entity_poly.pdbx_strand_id
1 'polypeptide(L)'
;DIATANLEGAVSTRGTPVPGKEFTFRGPPSALRAAARFAGLDVVTLANNHTLDYGRVAFRDTIAYAREYGLATVGGGSDLARARRPAILTHGGLRVALLGYSDVRPLGFDAGPSRSGAAPAFPEYIAPDVRAAARRADVTVVWFHWGQERHFRPNARQRSLTRVSFRAGATVVLGAHPHVLQPIEHTGNRLVAWSLGNFVFGANTPGTERTGILRIRLGASGVLRWGLRRARIAGVYRVQPRLIRAA
;
A
#
# COMPACT_ATOMS: atom_id res chain seq x y z
N ASP A 1 -12.32 0.64 -13.63
CA ASP A 1 -10.97 0.34 -13.15
C ASP A 1 -11.00 -0.02 -11.68
N ILE A 2 -9.90 -0.52 -11.13
CA ILE A 2 -9.67 -0.65 -9.68
C ILE A 2 -8.47 0.23 -9.33
N ALA A 3 -8.61 1.14 -8.38
CA ALA A 3 -7.57 2.04 -7.92
C ALA A 3 -7.16 1.74 -6.48
N THR A 4 -5.85 1.74 -6.22
CA THR A 4 -5.30 1.39 -4.91
C THR A 4 -4.08 2.24 -4.53
N ALA A 5 -3.89 2.45 -3.22
CA ALA A 5 -2.77 3.20 -2.66
C ALA A 5 -2.33 2.67 -1.29
N ASN A 6 -1.13 3.05 -0.85
CA ASN A 6 -0.70 2.93 0.55
C ASN A 6 -1.19 4.13 1.36
N LEU A 7 -1.96 3.89 2.41
CA LEU A 7 -2.38 4.92 3.36
C LEU A 7 -1.39 4.93 4.53
N GLU A 8 -0.38 5.79 4.44
CA GLU A 8 0.72 5.86 5.39
C GLU A 8 0.44 6.83 6.54
N GLY A 9 -0.38 6.38 7.48
CA GLY A 9 -0.74 7.15 8.66
C GLY A 9 -2.13 6.78 9.20
N ALA A 10 -2.41 7.24 10.41
CA ALA A 10 -3.73 7.07 11.01
C ALA A 10 -4.73 8.10 10.47
N VAL A 11 -6.01 7.74 10.40
CA VAL A 11 -7.09 8.68 10.08
C VAL A 11 -8.10 8.66 11.21
N SER A 12 -8.04 9.69 12.06
CA SER A 12 -8.85 9.78 13.28
C SER A 12 -8.79 11.19 13.87
N THR A 13 -9.77 11.54 14.67
CA THR A 13 -9.75 12.70 15.58
C THR A 13 -9.37 12.30 17.02
N ARG A 14 -9.15 11.01 17.26
CA ARG A 14 -8.85 10.39 18.57
C ARG A 14 -7.45 9.79 18.58
N GLY A 15 -7.11 9.19 19.72
CA GLY A 15 -5.81 8.58 19.97
C GLY A 15 -4.74 9.59 20.36
N THR A 16 -3.67 9.08 20.96
CA THR A 16 -2.50 9.85 21.40
C THR A 16 -1.27 9.39 20.60
N PRO A 17 -0.37 10.32 20.22
CA PRO A 17 0.85 9.95 19.51
C PRO A 17 1.64 8.92 20.33
N VAL A 18 2.18 7.91 19.66
CA VAL A 18 3.03 6.89 20.30
C VAL A 18 4.27 7.56 20.88
N PRO A 19 4.53 7.45 22.20
CA PRO A 19 5.66 8.12 22.84
C PRO A 19 7.00 7.71 22.23
N GLY A 20 7.90 8.68 22.07
CA GLY A 20 9.27 8.45 21.58
C GLY A 20 9.39 8.17 20.08
N LYS A 21 8.28 8.16 19.32
CA LYS A 21 8.33 8.03 17.87
C LYS A 21 8.68 9.36 17.21
N GLU A 22 9.73 9.37 16.39
CA GLU A 22 10.26 10.57 15.72
C GLU A 22 9.20 11.30 14.88
N PHE A 23 8.45 10.56 14.07
CA PHE A 23 7.38 11.10 13.22
C PHE A 23 6.05 10.40 13.49
N THR A 24 4.99 11.18 13.71
CA THR A 24 3.62 10.67 13.86
C THR A 24 2.68 11.34 12.86
N PHE A 25 2.00 10.54 12.03
CA PHE A 25 1.09 11.03 11.01
C PHE A 25 -0.37 10.74 11.35
N ARG A 26 -1.20 11.80 11.31
CA ARG A 26 -2.66 11.69 11.45
C ARG A 26 -3.38 12.61 10.47
N GLY A 27 -4.29 12.02 9.69
CA GLY A 27 -5.22 12.75 8.84
C GLY A 27 -6.62 12.85 9.45
N PRO A 28 -7.42 13.87 9.07
CA PRO A 28 -8.83 13.93 9.42
C PRO A 28 -9.66 12.90 8.63
N PRO A 29 -10.84 12.47 9.11
CA PRO A 29 -11.72 11.55 8.38
C PRO A 29 -12.06 12.00 6.95
N SER A 30 -12.13 13.32 6.72
CA SER A 30 -12.34 13.90 5.39
C SER A 30 -11.28 13.49 4.36
N ALA A 31 -10.07 13.13 4.78
CA ALA A 31 -9.03 12.62 3.88
C ALA A 31 -9.43 11.27 3.25
N LEU A 32 -9.98 10.34 4.02
CA LEU A 32 -10.50 9.07 3.48
C LEU A 32 -11.76 9.28 2.66
N ARG A 33 -12.64 10.19 3.08
CA ARG A 33 -13.81 10.54 2.27
C ARG A 33 -13.40 11.06 0.90
N ALA A 34 -12.37 11.90 0.84
CA ALA A 34 -11.86 12.44 -0.40
C ALA A 34 -11.14 11.40 -1.25
N ALA A 35 -10.34 10.52 -0.63
CA ALA A 35 -9.72 9.38 -1.28
C ALA A 35 -10.76 8.47 -1.97
N ALA A 36 -11.87 8.16 -1.28
CA ALA A 36 -12.94 7.34 -1.81
C ALA A 36 -13.72 8.06 -2.93
N ARG A 37 -14.23 9.27 -2.66
CA ARG A 37 -15.25 9.92 -3.49
C ARG A 37 -14.70 10.80 -4.61
N PHE A 38 -13.54 11.42 -4.42
CA PHE A 38 -12.95 12.34 -5.41
C PHE A 38 -11.76 11.73 -6.14
N ALA A 39 -10.87 11.04 -5.42
CA ALA A 39 -9.75 10.34 -6.05
C ALA A 39 -10.15 9.00 -6.66
N GLY A 40 -11.31 8.45 -6.26
CA GLY A 40 -11.85 7.19 -6.78
C GLY A 40 -11.02 5.98 -6.39
N LEU A 41 -10.39 6.00 -5.20
CA LEU A 41 -9.73 4.80 -4.67
C LEU A 41 -10.78 3.77 -4.23
N ASP A 42 -10.49 2.50 -4.50
CA ASP A 42 -11.32 1.37 -4.09
C ASP A 42 -10.70 0.65 -2.88
N VAL A 43 -9.37 0.55 -2.83
CA VAL A 43 -8.64 -0.22 -1.82
C VAL A 43 -7.42 0.53 -1.31
N VAL A 44 -7.25 0.63 0.00
CA VAL A 44 -6.02 1.12 0.62
C VAL A 44 -5.33 0.01 1.42
N THR A 45 -4.00 -0.07 1.33
CA THR A 45 -3.22 -0.89 2.25
C THR A 45 -2.90 -0.08 3.52
N LEU A 46 -3.07 -0.73 4.67
CA LEU A 46 -2.73 -0.21 5.99
C LEU A 46 -1.44 -0.84 6.54
N ALA A 47 -0.79 -1.72 5.77
CA ALA A 47 0.42 -2.41 6.19
C ALA A 47 1.64 -1.49 6.08
N ASN A 48 1.85 -0.60 7.04
CA ASN A 48 3.00 0.28 7.10
C ASN A 48 3.36 0.64 8.54
N ASN A 49 4.55 1.21 8.69
CA ASN A 49 5.12 1.63 9.97
C ASN A 49 4.40 2.82 10.61
N HIS A 50 3.51 3.53 9.91
CA HIS A 50 2.80 4.70 10.43
C HIS A 50 1.32 4.46 10.80
N THR A 51 0.82 3.26 10.55
CA THR A 51 -0.61 2.92 10.69
C THR A 51 -1.14 3.02 12.14
N LEU A 52 -0.25 2.87 13.14
CA LEU A 52 -0.59 2.97 14.58
C LEU A 52 0.07 4.17 15.27
N ASP A 53 0.44 5.22 14.54
CA ASP A 53 1.11 6.39 15.13
C ASP A 53 0.35 7.08 16.24
N TYR A 54 -0.98 6.96 16.25
CA TYR A 54 -1.87 7.47 17.30
C TYR A 54 -2.54 6.34 18.10
N GLY A 55 -1.87 5.18 18.14
CA GLY A 55 -2.30 4.00 18.86
C GLY A 55 -3.49 3.27 18.22
N ARG A 56 -3.96 2.25 18.93
CA ARG A 56 -5.01 1.33 18.43
C ARG A 56 -6.38 1.95 18.31
N VAL A 57 -6.65 3.01 19.09
CA VAL A 57 -7.90 3.78 18.98
C VAL A 57 -7.98 4.40 17.59
N ALA A 58 -6.94 5.15 17.19
CA ALA A 58 -6.89 5.78 15.87
C ALA A 58 -6.83 4.75 14.74
N PHE A 59 -6.11 3.64 14.90
CA PHE A 59 -6.07 2.57 13.90
C PHE A 59 -7.46 1.94 13.64
N ARG A 60 -8.25 1.69 14.69
CA ARG A 60 -9.62 1.18 14.55
C ARG A 60 -10.53 2.21 13.88
N ASP A 61 -10.35 3.49 14.20
CA ASP A 61 -11.06 4.58 13.53
C ASP A 61 -10.73 4.62 12.03
N THR A 62 -9.45 4.49 11.66
CA THR A 62 -9.03 4.42 10.25
C THR A 62 -9.82 3.34 9.49
N ILE A 63 -9.91 2.13 10.06
CA ILE A 63 -10.65 1.02 9.44
C ILE A 63 -12.16 1.33 9.39
N ALA A 64 -12.72 1.90 10.46
CA ALA A 64 -14.14 2.23 10.54
C ALA A 64 -14.53 3.28 9.51
N TYR A 65 -13.76 4.38 9.40
CA TYR A 65 -13.98 5.43 8.42
C TYR A 65 -13.77 4.94 6.98
N ALA A 66 -12.75 4.12 6.72
CA ALA A 66 -12.56 3.52 5.40
C ALA A 66 -13.81 2.73 4.99
N ARG A 67 -14.32 1.87 5.88
CA ARG A 67 -15.56 1.11 5.65
C ARG A 67 -16.76 2.01 5.44
N GLU A 68 -16.95 3.04 6.27
CA GLU A 68 -18.05 4.01 6.16
C GLU A 68 -18.06 4.69 4.79
N TYR A 69 -16.89 5.04 4.26
CA TYR A 69 -16.77 5.73 2.98
C TYR A 69 -16.72 4.80 1.76
N GLY A 70 -16.81 3.49 1.95
CA GLY A 70 -16.82 2.49 0.88
C GLY A 70 -15.43 2.08 0.38
N LEU A 71 -14.37 2.35 1.15
CA LEU A 71 -13.00 1.91 0.86
C LEU A 71 -12.74 0.55 1.51
N ALA A 72 -12.29 -0.41 0.72
CA ALA A 72 -11.74 -1.63 1.27
C ALA A 72 -10.33 -1.39 1.85
N THR A 73 -10.00 -2.13 2.90
CA THR A 73 -8.67 -2.09 3.52
C THR A 73 -8.01 -3.45 3.47
N VAL A 74 -6.69 -3.48 3.25
CA VAL A 74 -5.87 -4.69 3.31
C VAL A 74 -4.62 -4.46 4.15
N GLY A 75 -3.96 -5.52 4.61
CA GLY A 75 -2.69 -5.41 5.33
C GLY A 75 -2.77 -4.83 6.74
N GLY A 76 -4.00 -4.62 7.24
CA GLY A 76 -4.26 -4.25 8.62
C GLY A 76 -5.62 -4.74 9.07
N GLY A 77 -5.75 -5.10 10.35
CA GLY A 77 -6.99 -5.69 10.87
C GLY A 77 -7.10 -5.67 12.39
N SER A 78 -8.25 -6.12 12.91
CA SER A 78 -8.49 -6.29 14.35
C SER A 78 -7.59 -7.34 15.01
N ASP A 79 -7.03 -8.23 14.20
CA ASP A 79 -6.18 -9.35 14.56
C ASP A 79 -5.34 -9.77 13.33
N LEU A 80 -4.41 -10.70 13.54
CA LEU A 80 -3.50 -11.18 12.51
C LEU A 80 -4.21 -11.84 11.32
N ALA A 81 -5.30 -12.59 11.58
CA ALA A 81 -6.06 -13.27 10.52
C ALA A 81 -6.77 -12.24 9.61
N ARG A 82 -7.36 -11.21 10.21
CA ARG A 82 -8.00 -10.10 9.49
C ARG A 82 -6.99 -9.25 8.75
N ALA A 83 -5.84 -8.95 9.35
CA ALA A 83 -4.78 -8.16 8.71
C ALA A 83 -4.24 -8.83 7.44
N ARG A 84 -4.19 -10.16 7.41
CA ARG A 84 -3.73 -10.98 6.28
C ARG A 84 -4.81 -11.28 5.23
N ARG A 85 -6.07 -10.90 5.48
CA ARG A 85 -7.18 -11.23 4.58
C ARG A 85 -7.13 -10.36 3.31
N PRO A 86 -7.26 -10.95 2.11
CA PRO A 86 -7.32 -10.17 0.88
C PRO A 86 -8.65 -9.41 0.76
N ALA A 87 -8.61 -8.27 0.08
CA ALA A 87 -9.78 -7.71 -0.59
C ALA A 87 -9.87 -8.33 -1.99
N ILE A 88 -11.06 -8.79 -2.40
CA ILE A 88 -11.28 -9.33 -3.75
C ILE A 88 -12.36 -8.49 -4.40
N LEU A 89 -12.03 -7.85 -5.51
CA LEU A 89 -12.93 -7.00 -6.28
C LEU A 89 -13.09 -7.57 -7.68
N THR A 90 -14.25 -7.37 -8.30
CA THR A 90 -14.52 -7.79 -9.68
C THR A 90 -14.68 -6.56 -10.56
N HIS A 91 -13.93 -6.48 -11.65
CA HIS A 91 -14.09 -5.44 -12.65
C HIS A 91 -13.80 -5.97 -14.06
N GLY A 92 -14.67 -5.66 -15.03
CA GLY A 92 -14.48 -6.12 -16.41
C GLY A 92 -14.40 -7.65 -16.56
N GLY A 93 -15.12 -8.39 -15.71
CA GLY A 93 -15.10 -9.86 -15.68
C GLY A 93 -13.90 -10.48 -14.96
N LEU A 94 -12.91 -9.69 -14.51
CA LEU A 94 -11.75 -10.18 -13.77
C LEU A 94 -11.92 -10.01 -12.27
N ARG A 95 -11.60 -11.05 -11.51
CA ARG A 95 -11.45 -11.01 -10.05
C ARG A 95 -10.02 -10.63 -9.70
N VAL A 96 -9.84 -9.56 -8.95
CA VAL A 96 -8.55 -9.05 -8.51
C VAL A 96 -8.46 -9.14 -6.99
N ALA A 97 -7.52 -9.94 -6.48
CA ALA A 97 -7.20 -10.02 -5.07
C ALA A 97 -6.07 -9.05 -4.71
N LEU A 98 -6.21 -8.32 -3.61
CA LEU A 98 -5.20 -7.42 -3.07
C LEU A 98 -4.83 -7.85 -1.66
N LEU A 99 -3.53 -7.94 -1.37
CA LEU A 99 -2.95 -8.19 -0.04
C LEU A 99 -1.96 -7.08 0.31
N GLY A 100 -1.64 -6.91 1.58
CA GLY A 100 -0.65 -5.93 2.05
C GLY A 100 0.18 -6.47 3.20
N TYR A 101 1.48 -6.19 3.21
CA TYR A 101 2.40 -6.59 4.28
C TYR A 101 3.45 -5.50 4.57
N SER A 102 3.88 -5.40 5.83
CA SER A 102 4.89 -4.44 6.26
C SER A 102 6.18 -5.15 6.66
N ASP A 103 7.30 -4.75 6.07
CA ASP A 103 8.65 -5.18 6.46
C ASP A 103 9.37 -4.11 7.30
N VAL A 104 8.77 -2.94 7.46
CA VAL A 104 9.20 -1.87 8.38
C VAL A 104 8.29 -1.90 9.59
N ARG A 105 8.75 -2.52 10.67
CA ARG A 105 7.87 -2.96 11.77
C ARG A 105 8.28 -2.36 13.10
N PRO A 106 7.76 -1.17 13.47
CA PRO A 106 7.92 -0.66 14.82
C PRO A 106 7.41 -1.66 15.86
N LEU A 107 8.07 -1.71 17.02
CA LEU A 107 7.68 -2.64 18.08
C LEU A 107 6.20 -2.45 18.46
N GLY A 108 5.45 -3.55 18.48
CA GLY A 108 4.03 -3.56 18.83
C GLY A 108 3.07 -3.16 17.70
N PHE A 109 3.55 -2.79 16.51
CA PHE A 109 2.67 -2.43 15.39
C PHE A 109 2.11 -3.66 14.66
N ASP A 110 2.79 -4.81 14.78
CA ASP A 110 2.35 -6.07 14.20
C ASP A 110 1.04 -6.54 14.84
N ALA A 111 0.10 -6.93 13.97
CA ALA A 111 -1.11 -7.63 14.37
C ALA A 111 -0.76 -8.95 15.07
N GLY A 112 -1.48 -9.25 16.14
CA GLY A 112 -1.37 -10.51 16.87
C GLY A 112 -2.68 -11.30 16.84
N PRO A 113 -2.74 -12.49 17.45
CA PRO A 113 -3.92 -13.35 17.43
C PRO A 113 -5.21 -12.66 17.90
N SER A 114 -5.11 -11.77 18.88
CA SER A 114 -6.22 -10.99 19.46
C SER A 114 -5.91 -9.49 19.51
N ARG A 115 -4.96 -9.05 18.67
CA ARG A 115 -4.42 -7.68 18.72
C ARG A 115 -4.42 -7.06 17.34
N SER A 116 -4.98 -5.87 17.24
CA SER A 116 -5.01 -5.15 15.97
C SER A 116 -3.61 -4.85 15.43
N GLY A 117 -3.48 -4.45 14.18
CA GLY A 117 -2.21 -3.95 13.67
C GLY A 117 -1.99 -4.25 12.20
N ALA A 118 -0.76 -4.03 11.75
CA ALA A 118 -0.32 -4.32 10.40
C ALA A 118 0.03 -5.81 10.23
N ALA A 119 -0.19 -6.35 9.04
CA ALA A 119 0.28 -7.68 8.69
C ALA A 119 1.81 -7.67 8.49
N PRO A 120 2.59 -8.44 9.26
CA PRO A 120 4.05 -8.49 9.11
C PRO A 120 4.47 -9.27 7.85
N ALA A 121 5.52 -8.79 7.17
CA ALA A 121 6.04 -9.37 5.92
C ALA A 121 6.91 -10.63 6.14
N PHE A 122 6.26 -11.66 6.67
CA PHE A 122 6.83 -12.98 6.92
C PHE A 122 6.55 -13.89 5.71
N PRO A 123 7.57 -14.46 5.02
CA PRO A 123 7.38 -15.38 3.89
C PRO A 123 6.40 -16.52 4.17
N GLU A 124 6.33 -16.96 5.41
CA GLU A 124 5.51 -18.05 5.96
C GLU A 124 4.03 -17.65 6.01
N TYR A 125 3.74 -16.34 6.02
CA TYR A 125 2.40 -15.78 5.88
C TYR A 125 2.10 -15.47 4.42
N ILE A 126 3.02 -14.79 3.75
CA ILE A 126 2.85 -14.31 2.37
C ILE A 126 2.58 -15.47 1.41
N ALA A 127 3.41 -16.52 1.43
CA ALA A 127 3.29 -17.61 0.45
C ALA A 127 1.94 -18.35 0.50
N PRO A 128 1.44 -18.83 1.67
CA PRO A 128 0.13 -19.48 1.72
C PRO A 128 -1.02 -18.51 1.43
N ASP A 129 -0.94 -17.26 1.90
CA ASP A 129 -2.00 -16.26 1.68
C ASP A 129 -2.15 -15.92 0.18
N VAL A 130 -1.03 -15.65 -0.50
CA VAL A 130 -1.00 -15.38 -1.94
C VAL A 130 -1.47 -16.60 -2.73
N ARG A 131 -1.06 -17.81 -2.36
CA ARG A 131 -1.54 -19.04 -3.02
C ARG A 131 -3.04 -19.26 -2.82
N ALA A 132 -3.58 -18.93 -1.65
CA ALA A 132 -5.01 -18.99 -1.40
C ALA A 132 -5.78 -17.92 -2.18
N ALA A 133 -5.23 -16.71 -2.30
CA ALA A 133 -5.80 -15.63 -3.09
C ALA A 133 -5.81 -15.95 -4.59
N ALA A 134 -4.72 -16.49 -5.13
CA ALA A 134 -4.58 -16.86 -6.54
C ALA A 134 -5.55 -17.99 -6.97
N ARG A 135 -6.04 -18.81 -6.03
CA ARG A 135 -7.11 -19.80 -6.31
C ARG A 135 -8.50 -19.18 -6.40
N ARG A 136 -8.65 -17.92 -6.00
CA ARG A 136 -9.94 -17.22 -5.86
C ARG A 136 -10.02 -15.94 -6.69
N ALA A 137 -9.00 -15.64 -7.47
CA ALA A 137 -8.88 -14.43 -8.28
C ALA A 137 -7.99 -14.70 -9.50
N ASP A 138 -8.29 -14.04 -10.62
CA ASP A 138 -7.53 -14.14 -11.86
C ASP A 138 -6.21 -13.37 -11.76
N VAL A 139 -6.20 -12.30 -10.95
CA VAL A 139 -5.03 -11.47 -10.69
C VAL A 139 -4.83 -11.32 -9.19
N THR A 140 -3.60 -11.51 -8.72
CA THR A 140 -3.22 -11.24 -7.32
C THR A 140 -2.19 -10.12 -7.26
N VAL A 141 -2.52 -9.07 -6.51
CA VAL A 141 -1.70 -7.89 -6.25
C VAL A 141 -1.22 -7.94 -4.81
N VAL A 142 0.08 -7.78 -4.57
CA VAL A 142 0.66 -7.75 -3.22
C VAL A 142 1.33 -6.41 -3.00
N TRP A 143 0.82 -5.66 -2.02
CA TRP A 143 1.47 -4.46 -1.51
C TRP A 143 2.50 -4.80 -0.45
N PHE A 144 3.64 -4.11 -0.51
CA PHE A 144 4.65 -4.12 0.52
C PHE A 144 5.05 -2.71 0.92
N HIS A 145 5.26 -2.55 2.22
CA HIS A 145 5.90 -1.37 2.79
C HIS A 145 7.26 -1.77 3.34
N TRP A 146 8.34 -1.42 2.64
CA TRP A 146 9.63 -2.12 2.74
C TRP A 146 10.85 -1.32 2.26
N GLY A 147 12.04 -1.89 2.40
CA GLY A 147 13.26 -1.28 1.89
C GLY A 147 13.77 -0.18 2.81
N GLN A 148 14.59 0.71 2.26
CA GLN A 148 15.23 1.78 3.01
C GLN A 148 14.81 3.13 2.43
N GLU A 149 14.51 4.08 3.32
CA GLU A 149 14.16 5.44 2.94
C GLU A 149 15.22 6.07 2.02
N ARG A 150 14.77 6.71 0.95
CA ARG A 150 15.55 7.46 -0.04
C ARG A 150 16.56 6.64 -0.84
N HIS A 151 16.53 5.30 -0.74
CA HIS A 151 17.30 4.45 -1.63
C HIS A 151 16.58 4.24 -2.98
N PHE A 152 17.24 4.61 -4.08
CA PHE A 152 16.68 4.54 -5.44
C PHE A 152 16.70 3.14 -6.06
N ARG A 153 17.26 2.13 -5.38
CA ARG A 153 17.36 0.76 -5.87
C ARG A 153 16.84 -0.24 -4.83
N PRO A 154 16.15 -1.31 -5.26
CA PRO A 154 15.64 -2.32 -4.35
C PRO A 154 16.76 -3.15 -3.73
N ASN A 155 16.65 -3.44 -2.44
CA ASN A 155 17.61 -4.26 -1.69
C ASN A 155 17.32 -5.78 -1.82
N ALA A 156 18.20 -6.61 -1.25
CA ALA A 156 18.07 -8.07 -1.31
C ALA A 156 16.79 -8.60 -0.64
N ARG A 157 16.32 -7.94 0.43
CA ARG A 157 15.11 -8.33 1.16
C ARG A 157 13.86 -8.11 0.33
N GLN A 158 13.72 -6.93 -0.29
CA GLN A 158 12.65 -6.63 -1.25
C GLN A 158 12.63 -7.69 -2.37
N ARG A 159 13.79 -7.98 -2.96
CA ARG A 159 13.92 -9.00 -4.01
C ARG A 159 13.47 -10.38 -3.55
N SER A 160 13.80 -10.77 -2.33
CA SER A 160 13.39 -12.05 -1.75
C SER A 160 11.87 -12.15 -1.59
N LEU A 161 11.23 -11.14 -1.02
CA LEU A 161 9.77 -11.10 -0.81
C LEU A 161 8.99 -11.07 -2.13
N THR A 162 9.50 -10.37 -3.15
CA THR A 162 8.95 -10.41 -4.51
C THR A 162 9.02 -11.81 -5.10
N ARG A 163 10.16 -12.52 -4.98
CA ARG A 163 10.27 -13.92 -5.45
C ARG A 163 9.31 -14.85 -4.74
N VAL A 164 9.16 -14.72 -3.42
CA VAL A 164 8.19 -15.51 -2.63
C VAL A 164 6.77 -15.28 -3.16
N SER A 165 6.39 -14.01 -3.36
CA SER A 165 5.06 -13.64 -3.85
C SER A 165 4.79 -14.19 -5.25
N PHE A 166 5.73 -14.02 -6.19
CA PHE A 166 5.59 -14.53 -7.55
C PHE A 166 5.55 -16.06 -7.61
N ARG A 167 6.38 -16.76 -6.82
CA ARG A 167 6.32 -18.22 -6.71
C ARG A 167 4.99 -18.72 -6.13
N ALA A 168 4.34 -17.93 -5.29
CA ALA A 168 3.04 -18.25 -4.71
C ALA A 168 1.85 -17.92 -5.63
N GLY A 169 2.07 -17.24 -6.75
CA GLY A 169 1.01 -16.93 -7.73
C GLY A 169 0.65 -15.45 -7.85
N ALA A 170 1.41 -14.54 -7.23
CA ALA A 170 1.20 -13.10 -7.45
C ALA A 170 1.45 -12.73 -8.93
N THR A 171 0.66 -11.78 -9.42
CA THR A 171 0.76 -11.18 -10.75
C THR A 171 1.45 -9.83 -10.68
N VAL A 172 1.11 -9.03 -9.66
CA VAL A 172 1.64 -7.68 -9.47
C VAL A 172 2.16 -7.53 -8.04
N VAL A 173 3.33 -6.93 -7.90
CA VAL A 173 3.89 -6.54 -6.60
C VAL A 173 4.12 -5.04 -6.58
N LEU A 174 3.60 -4.35 -5.57
CA LEU A 174 3.65 -2.90 -5.43
C LEU A 174 4.37 -2.53 -4.13
N GLY A 175 5.34 -1.64 -4.20
CA GLY A 175 6.12 -1.18 -3.06
C GLY A 175 5.83 0.27 -2.67
N ALA A 176 5.95 0.54 -1.38
CA ALA A 176 6.03 1.86 -0.74
C ALA A 176 7.09 1.83 0.37
N HIS A 177 7.29 2.97 1.05
CA HIS A 177 8.30 3.28 2.09
C HIS A 177 9.57 4.03 1.64
N PRO A 178 10.26 3.71 0.52
CA PRO A 178 11.48 4.43 0.18
C PRO A 178 11.30 5.94 -0.06
N HIS A 179 10.06 6.45 -0.14
CA HIS A 179 9.71 7.85 -0.43
C HIS A 179 10.25 8.40 -1.77
N VAL A 180 10.86 7.54 -2.58
CA VAL A 180 11.36 7.83 -3.93
C VAL A 180 10.86 6.77 -4.90
N LEU A 181 10.76 7.11 -6.18
CA LEU A 181 10.51 6.13 -7.23
C LEU A 181 11.70 5.18 -7.34
N GLN A 182 11.43 3.88 -7.22
CA GLN A 182 12.36 2.81 -7.59
C GLN A 182 11.92 2.22 -8.95
N PRO A 183 12.75 1.38 -9.60
CA PRO A 183 12.41 0.82 -10.91
C PRO A 183 11.06 0.09 -10.94
N ILE A 184 10.47 0.04 -12.13
CA ILE A 184 9.35 -0.84 -12.46
C ILE A 184 9.90 -1.89 -13.41
N GLU A 185 9.77 -3.16 -13.06
CA GLU A 185 10.22 -4.29 -13.85
C GLU A 185 9.01 -5.11 -14.30
N HIS A 186 8.93 -5.41 -15.60
CA HIS A 186 7.85 -6.19 -16.21
C HIS A 186 8.47 -7.37 -16.95
N THR A 187 8.09 -8.59 -16.58
CA THR A 187 8.64 -9.83 -17.14
C THR A 187 7.53 -10.83 -17.38
N GLY A 188 7.31 -11.17 -18.66
CA GLY A 188 6.19 -12.03 -19.05
C GLY A 188 4.86 -11.42 -18.63
N ASN A 189 4.13 -12.12 -17.77
CA ASN A 189 2.83 -11.70 -17.25
C ASN A 189 2.88 -11.04 -15.85
N ARG A 190 4.09 -10.75 -15.33
CA ARG A 190 4.31 -10.24 -13.97
C ARG A 190 4.94 -8.87 -13.98
N LEU A 191 4.52 -8.03 -13.02
CA LEU A 191 5.08 -6.69 -12.82
C LEU A 191 5.44 -6.47 -11.35
N VAL A 192 6.60 -5.86 -11.11
CA VAL A 192 6.95 -5.29 -9.80
C VAL A 192 7.25 -3.81 -9.95
N ALA A 193 6.58 -2.99 -9.14
CA ALA A 193 6.95 -1.60 -8.90
C ALA A 193 7.60 -1.53 -7.52
N TRP A 194 8.93 -1.42 -7.46
CA TRP A 194 9.68 -1.57 -6.20
C TRP A 194 9.37 -0.49 -5.17
N SER A 195 9.05 0.71 -5.63
CA SER A 195 8.53 1.83 -4.84
C SER A 195 7.85 2.83 -5.75
N LEU A 196 6.62 3.22 -5.42
CA LEU A 196 5.87 4.27 -6.12
C LEU A 196 6.11 5.68 -5.55
N GLY A 197 6.98 5.81 -4.54
CA GLY A 197 7.26 7.08 -3.88
C GLY A 197 6.03 7.67 -3.17
N ASN A 198 6.05 8.97 -2.96
CA ASN A 198 4.97 9.72 -2.31
C ASN A 198 3.93 10.18 -3.32
N PHE A 199 2.63 10.26 -2.98
CA PHE A 199 1.64 10.86 -3.88
C PHE A 199 0.98 12.10 -3.28
N VAL A 200 0.38 11.96 -2.09
CA VAL A 200 -0.06 13.07 -1.24
C VAL A 200 0.77 13.04 0.02
N PHE A 201 1.73 13.96 0.15
CA PHE A 201 2.70 13.93 1.23
C PHE A 201 3.14 15.34 1.63
N GLY A 202 3.18 15.60 2.94
CA GLY A 202 3.48 16.92 3.48
C GLY A 202 4.94 17.17 3.85
N ALA A 203 5.76 16.11 3.98
CA ALA A 203 7.16 16.32 4.30
C ALA A 203 7.92 16.81 3.07
N ASN A 204 8.62 17.93 3.22
CA ASN A 204 9.29 18.64 2.14
C ASN A 204 10.77 18.25 2.04
N THR A 205 11.06 16.94 2.03
CA THR A 205 12.43 16.45 1.87
C THR A 205 12.82 16.51 0.39
N PRO A 206 13.88 17.26 0.01
CA PRO A 206 14.32 17.32 -1.37
C PRO A 206 14.59 15.93 -1.97
N GLY A 207 14.11 15.70 -3.19
CA GLY A 207 14.26 14.43 -3.91
C GLY A 207 13.08 13.46 -3.74
N THR A 208 12.16 13.73 -2.81
CA THR A 208 10.98 12.87 -2.53
C THR A 208 9.71 13.33 -3.26
N GLU A 209 9.80 14.38 -4.07
CA GLU A 209 8.66 14.99 -4.74
C GLU A 209 8.30 14.34 -6.08
N ARG A 210 9.19 13.53 -6.66
CA ARG A 210 8.93 12.83 -7.93
C ARG A 210 8.04 11.63 -7.69
N THR A 211 6.95 11.52 -8.46
CA THR A 211 5.93 10.49 -8.29
C THR A 211 5.20 10.18 -9.60
N GLY A 212 4.14 9.39 -9.54
CA GLY A 212 3.25 9.16 -10.66
C GLY A 212 2.09 8.23 -10.34
N ILE A 213 1.19 8.12 -11.30
CA ILE A 213 0.10 7.15 -11.30
C ILE A 213 0.52 6.00 -12.20
N LEU A 214 0.79 4.84 -11.59
CA LEU A 214 1.03 3.60 -12.33
C LEU A 214 -0.30 3.05 -12.83
N ARG A 215 -0.45 2.95 -14.16
CA ARG A 215 -1.59 2.29 -14.80
C ARG A 215 -1.14 0.94 -15.32
N ILE A 216 -1.87 -0.11 -14.96
CA ILE A 216 -1.61 -1.48 -15.39
C ILE A 216 -2.89 -1.98 -16.07
N ARG A 217 -2.78 -2.44 -17.32
CA ARG A 217 -3.86 -3.15 -17.99
C ARG A 217 -3.66 -4.64 -17.74
N LEU A 218 -4.67 -5.24 -17.13
CA LEU A 218 -4.70 -6.63 -16.73
C LEU A 218 -5.59 -7.44 -17.68
N GLY A 219 -5.24 -8.70 -17.87
CA GLY A 219 -6.07 -9.77 -18.44
C GLY A 219 -6.04 -10.99 -17.52
N ALA A 220 -6.82 -12.02 -17.85
CA ALA A 220 -6.82 -13.27 -17.08
C ALA A 220 -5.44 -13.97 -17.08
N SER A 221 -4.61 -13.71 -18.10
CA SER A 221 -3.24 -14.22 -18.19
C SER A 221 -2.21 -13.41 -17.41
N GLY A 222 -2.59 -12.24 -16.86
CA GLY A 222 -1.74 -11.35 -16.06
C GLY A 222 -1.58 -9.95 -16.63
N VAL A 223 -0.38 -9.36 -16.54
CA VAL A 223 -0.10 -8.00 -17.02
C VAL A 223 0.02 -7.98 -18.55
N LEU A 224 -0.79 -7.14 -19.21
CA LEU A 224 -0.77 -6.96 -20.68
C LEU A 224 0.05 -5.76 -21.11
N ARG A 225 -0.11 -4.63 -20.40
CA ARG A 225 0.65 -3.40 -20.61
C ARG A 225 0.66 -2.56 -19.34
N TRP A 226 1.62 -1.68 -19.21
CA TRP A 226 1.68 -0.71 -18.12
C TRP A 226 2.21 0.63 -18.60
N GLY A 227 1.95 1.68 -17.82
CA GLY A 227 2.54 2.99 -18.04
C GLY A 227 2.49 3.84 -16.78
N LEU A 228 3.54 4.62 -16.55
CA LEU A 228 3.63 5.54 -15.42
C LEU A 228 3.31 6.96 -15.88
N ARG A 229 2.16 7.50 -15.45
CA ARG A 229 1.86 8.91 -15.65
C ARG A 229 2.59 9.72 -14.58
N ARG A 230 3.72 10.31 -14.96
CA ARG A 230 4.59 11.04 -14.03
C ARG A 230 3.89 12.27 -13.44
N ALA A 231 4.19 12.52 -12.19
CA ALA A 231 3.72 13.65 -11.42
C ALA A 231 4.82 14.18 -10.50
N ARG A 232 4.63 15.40 -10.01
CA ARG A 232 5.50 16.04 -9.02
C ARG A 232 4.66 16.65 -7.91
N ILE A 233 4.98 16.36 -6.65
CA ILE A 233 4.41 17.07 -5.51
C ILE A 233 4.98 18.50 -5.54
N ALA A 234 4.12 19.51 -5.60
CA ALA A 234 4.53 20.88 -5.87
C ALA A 234 4.19 21.82 -4.71
N GLY A 235 5.23 22.34 -4.04
CA GLY A 235 5.17 23.47 -3.10
C GLY A 235 5.39 23.09 -1.64
N VAL A 236 6.04 23.98 -0.88
CA VAL A 236 6.13 23.90 0.59
C VAL A 236 4.70 24.00 1.14
N TYR A 237 4.25 23.03 1.95
CA TYR A 237 2.88 22.88 2.46
C TYR A 237 1.78 22.56 1.43
N ARG A 238 2.13 22.33 0.15
CA ARG A 238 1.18 21.86 -0.87
C ARG A 238 1.36 20.36 -1.05
N VAL A 239 0.51 19.60 -0.36
CA VAL A 239 0.52 18.12 -0.37
C VAL A 239 0.07 17.49 -1.70
N GLN A 240 -0.29 18.28 -2.72
CA GLN A 240 -0.97 17.77 -3.92
C GLN A 240 -0.01 17.53 -5.10
N PRO A 241 -0.06 16.35 -5.73
CA PRO A 241 0.73 16.05 -6.91
C PRO A 241 0.16 16.76 -8.15
N ARG A 242 1.03 17.29 -9.00
CA ARG A 242 0.71 17.83 -10.31
C ARG A 242 1.27 16.93 -11.39
N LEU A 243 0.44 16.58 -12.36
CA LEU A 243 0.86 15.78 -13.51
C LEU A 243 1.88 16.55 -14.34
N ILE A 244 2.96 15.89 -14.71
CA ILE A 244 3.98 16.47 -15.60
C ILE A 244 3.45 16.30 -17.03
N ARG A 245 3.28 17.40 -17.77
CA ARG A 245 2.93 17.33 -19.20
C ARG A 245 4.09 16.64 -19.94
N ALA A 246 3.77 15.73 -20.85
CA ALA A 246 4.79 15.22 -21.77
C ALA A 246 5.28 16.43 -22.59
N ALA A 247 6.59 16.66 -22.58
CA ALA A 247 7.25 17.58 -23.49
C ALA A 247 7.32 16.94 -24.88
#